data_AF-A0A3D0P6X0-F1
#
_entry.id   AF-A0A3D0P6X0-F1
#
_cell.length_a   1.000
_cell.length_b   1.000
_cell.length_c   1.000
_cell.angle_alpha   90.00
_cell.angle_beta   90.00
_cell.angle_gamma   90.00
#
_symmetry.space_group_name_H-M   'P 1'
#
loop_
_entity.id
_entity.type
_entity.pdbx_description
1 polymer ?
#
loop_
_entity_poly.entity_id
_entity_poly.type
_entity_poly.pdbx_seq_one_letter_code
_entity_poly.pdbx_strand_id
1 'polypeptide(L)'
;MVPLRLLRPLTTTGLMLALVSCQTNISQGMRVYPLSRTQPHDGLAVVNQPDGYGVHIWLDTDTRQAGVCQPLWNADPARLFNGNGSAPFSSGLASRDEFFEVVSNGEVMRQLRSETEALCKTRAPKATFQWREPPKQADQVVVEELPPLGARDLWPDPSQLRSDEQQMLQNAPPTTP
;
A
#
# COMPACT_ATOMS: atom_id res chain seq x y z
N MET A 1 60.05 18.36 59.20
CA MET A 1 60.49 18.75 57.84
C MET A 1 59.62 18.00 56.84
N VAL A 2 58.93 18.72 55.95
CA VAL A 2 58.14 18.22 54.80
C VAL A 2 58.92 18.64 53.55
N PRO A 3 59.08 17.78 52.52
CA PRO A 3 58.20 17.74 51.32
C PRO A 3 57.99 16.28 50.81
N LEU A 4 57.18 15.89 49.81
CA LEU A 4 56.09 16.40 48.95
C LEU A 4 55.91 15.27 47.89
N ARG A 5 54.72 15.22 47.24
CA ARG A 5 54.38 14.56 45.95
C ARG A 5 53.70 13.19 46.08
N LEU A 6 52.36 13.15 46.04
CA LEU A 6 51.50 13.00 44.83
C LEU A 6 51.95 11.84 43.93
N LEU A 7 51.08 10.84 43.76
CA LEU A 7 50.55 10.40 42.45
C LEU A 7 49.42 9.36 42.65
N ARG A 8 48.20 9.73 42.20
CA ARG A 8 47.12 8.79 41.82
C ARG A 8 47.38 8.34 40.38
N PRO A 9 47.02 7.09 40.00
CA PRO A 9 46.14 6.93 38.83
C PRO A 9 45.17 5.73 38.98
N LEU A 10 43.87 5.96 38.81
CA LEU A 10 43.04 5.78 37.59
C LEU A 10 42.23 4.48 37.66
N THR A 11 40.96 4.64 38.05
CA THR A 11 39.87 3.70 37.83
C THR A 11 39.61 3.55 36.33
N THR A 12 39.87 2.38 35.78
CA THR A 12 39.46 1.98 34.42
C THR A 12 37.98 1.61 34.44
N THR A 13 37.12 2.58 34.17
CA THR A 13 35.70 2.34 33.88
C THR A 13 35.60 1.88 32.43
N GLY A 14 35.30 0.59 32.22
CA GLY A 14 35.08 0.00 30.90
C GLY A 14 33.86 0.63 30.23
N LEU A 15 34.09 1.27 29.09
CA LEU A 15 33.08 1.89 28.23
C LEU A 15 32.41 0.80 27.38
N MET A 16 31.25 0.30 27.82
CA MET A 16 30.38 -0.51 26.98
C MET A 16 29.74 0.38 25.90
N LEU A 17 30.21 0.26 24.66
CA LEU A 17 29.55 0.85 23.48
C LEU A 17 28.21 0.12 23.27
N ALA A 18 27.11 0.76 23.66
CA ALA A 18 25.78 0.38 23.22
C ALA A 18 25.68 0.66 21.71
N LEU A 19 25.51 -0.39 20.91
CA LEU A 19 25.09 -0.29 19.51
C LEU A 19 23.66 0.25 19.50
N VAL A 20 23.54 1.58 19.42
CA VAL A 20 22.26 2.24 19.18
C VAL A 20 21.91 1.99 17.72
N SER A 21 20.98 1.06 17.49
CA SER A 21 20.31 0.91 16.20
C SER A 21 19.67 2.25 15.83
N CYS A 22 20.04 2.84 14.70
CA CYS A 22 19.33 3.97 14.11
C CYS A 22 17.92 3.47 13.70
N GLN A 23 16.99 3.49 14.62
CA GLN A 23 15.58 3.51 14.29
C GLN A 23 15.29 4.94 13.84
N THR A 24 15.42 5.20 12.54
CA THR A 24 14.85 6.41 11.95
C THR A 24 13.40 6.46 12.38
N ASN A 25 13.04 7.49 13.15
CA ASN A 25 11.69 7.66 13.64
C ASN A 25 10.85 8.19 12.46
N ILE A 26 10.43 7.28 11.57
CA ILE A 26 9.73 7.58 10.31
C ILE A 26 8.42 8.36 10.59
N SER A 27 7.88 8.27 11.83
CA SER A 27 6.67 8.96 12.25
C SER A 27 6.75 10.50 12.22
N GLN A 28 7.94 11.10 12.38
CA GLN A 28 8.13 12.56 12.37
C GLN A 28 8.67 13.02 11.00
N GLY A 29 7.79 13.09 10.00
CA GLY A 29 8.18 13.58 8.67
C GLY A 29 7.35 13.06 7.50
N MET A 30 6.35 12.22 7.76
CA MET A 30 5.46 11.72 6.72
C MET A 30 4.68 12.87 6.08
N ARG A 31 4.63 12.89 4.75
CA ARG A 31 3.79 13.79 3.96
C ARG A 31 2.84 12.97 3.11
N VAL A 32 1.62 13.46 2.98
CA VAL A 32 0.57 12.76 2.28
C VAL A 32 0.12 13.57 1.08
N TYR A 33 0.01 12.92 -0.07
CA TYR A 33 -0.45 13.54 -1.31
C TYR A 33 -1.51 12.65 -1.97
N PRO A 34 -2.60 13.23 -2.52
CA PRO A 34 -3.51 12.48 -3.38
C PRO A 34 -2.73 11.94 -4.58
N LEU A 35 -2.85 10.64 -4.84
CA LEU A 35 -2.21 10.01 -5.98
C LEU A 35 -3.18 9.03 -6.64
N SER A 36 -3.91 9.52 -7.64
CA SER A 36 -4.82 8.69 -8.42
C SER A 36 -4.09 7.74 -9.35
N ARG A 37 -4.61 6.52 -9.46
CA ARG A 37 -4.14 5.51 -10.43
C ARG A 37 -5.07 5.40 -11.63
N THR A 38 -6.36 5.26 -11.39
CA THR A 38 -7.37 5.02 -12.43
C THR A 38 -8.46 6.09 -12.40
N GLN A 39 -8.83 6.56 -11.22
CA GLN A 39 -9.85 7.59 -11.01
C GLN A 39 -9.49 8.50 -9.83
N PRO A 40 -10.15 9.66 -9.69
CA PRO A 40 -10.02 10.47 -8.49
C PRO A 40 -10.24 9.65 -7.21
N HIS A 41 -9.44 9.91 -6.19
CA HIS A 41 -9.56 9.37 -4.82
C HIS A 41 -9.27 7.87 -4.63
N ASP A 42 -8.71 7.18 -5.64
CA ASP A 42 -8.40 5.74 -5.57
C ASP A 42 -6.96 5.42 -5.11
N GLY A 43 -6.22 6.42 -4.64
CA GLY A 43 -4.87 6.21 -4.17
C GLY A 43 -4.29 7.36 -3.36
N LEU A 44 -3.32 7.00 -2.52
CA LEU A 44 -2.67 7.89 -1.58
C LEU A 44 -1.16 7.68 -1.59
N ALA A 45 -0.40 8.73 -1.90
CA ALA A 45 1.04 8.75 -1.73
C ALA A 45 1.37 9.13 -0.30
N VAL A 46 2.11 8.27 0.40
CA VAL A 46 2.71 8.58 1.69
C VAL A 46 4.23 8.59 1.52
N VAL A 47 4.79 9.79 1.53
CA VAL A 47 6.24 10.04 1.44
C VAL A 47 6.79 10.07 2.85
N ASN A 48 7.73 9.17 3.14
CA ASN A 48 8.30 9.01 4.48
C ASN A 48 9.84 9.01 4.48
N GLN A 49 10.44 9.20 3.31
CA GLN A 49 11.88 9.30 3.09
C GLN A 49 12.22 10.48 2.16
N PRO A 50 13.50 10.89 2.06
CA PRO A 50 13.95 11.87 1.10
C PRO A 50 13.56 11.52 -0.36
N ASP A 51 13.62 12.52 -1.24
CA ASP A 51 13.40 12.38 -2.69
C ASP A 51 12.03 11.79 -3.08
N GLY A 52 11.03 11.92 -2.20
CA GLY A 52 9.68 11.45 -2.47
C GLY A 52 9.52 9.94 -2.34
N TYR A 53 10.48 9.25 -1.73
CA TYR A 53 10.38 7.82 -1.50
C TYR A 53 9.37 7.50 -0.38
N GLY A 54 8.63 6.41 -0.55
CA GLY A 54 7.68 5.96 0.47
C GLY A 54 6.78 4.84 -0.01
N VAL A 55 5.48 4.94 0.29
CA VAL A 55 4.47 3.95 -0.10
C VAL A 55 3.31 4.59 -0.84
N HIS A 56 2.73 3.86 -1.78
CA HIS A 56 1.49 4.19 -2.45
C HIS A 56 0.41 3.20 -1.99
N ILE A 57 -0.56 3.72 -1.25
CA ILE A 57 -1.71 2.95 -0.76
C ILE A 57 -2.83 3.07 -1.78
N TRP A 58 -3.27 1.93 -2.31
CA TRP A 58 -4.44 1.89 -3.19
C TRP A 58 -5.71 1.80 -2.37
N LEU A 59 -6.71 2.58 -2.80
CA LEU A 59 -7.98 2.68 -2.11
C LEU A 59 -9.07 2.02 -2.95
N ASP A 60 -9.81 1.14 -2.30
CA ASP A 60 -10.96 0.47 -2.89
C ASP A 60 -12.14 0.50 -1.92
N THR A 61 -13.33 0.16 -2.41
CA THR A 61 -14.59 0.26 -1.70
C THR A 61 -15.34 -1.05 -1.74
N ASP A 62 -15.79 -1.51 -0.59
CA ASP A 62 -16.71 -2.63 -0.43
C ASP A 62 -18.15 -2.13 -0.37
N THR A 63 -18.95 -2.55 -1.36
CA THR A 63 -20.39 -2.24 -1.50
C THR A 63 -21.26 -3.49 -1.46
N ARG A 64 -20.73 -4.62 -0.97
CA ARG A 64 -21.46 -5.89 -0.91
C ARG A 64 -22.71 -5.83 -0.04
N GLN A 65 -22.70 -5.00 1.00
CA GLN A 65 -23.88 -4.73 1.81
C GLN A 65 -24.75 -3.64 1.16
N ALA A 66 -26.02 -3.95 0.90
CA ALA A 66 -26.95 -3.02 0.27
C ALA A 66 -27.05 -1.71 1.07
N GLY A 67 -26.85 -0.58 0.37
CA GLY A 67 -26.94 0.76 0.96
C GLY A 67 -25.73 1.19 1.78
N VAL A 68 -24.66 0.38 1.88
CA VAL A 68 -23.43 0.70 2.61
C VAL A 68 -22.24 0.73 1.64
N CYS A 69 -21.36 1.71 1.82
CA CYS A 69 -20.06 1.76 1.17
C CYS A 69 -18.99 1.97 2.23
N GLN A 70 -18.03 1.06 2.31
CA GLN A 70 -16.95 1.10 3.29
C GLN A 70 -15.61 0.85 2.60
N PRO A 71 -14.47 1.23 3.20
CA PRO A 71 -13.18 0.92 2.60
C PRO A 71 -12.93 -0.59 2.55
N LEU A 72 -12.34 -1.04 1.44
CA LEU A 72 -11.77 -2.37 1.27
C LEU A 72 -10.25 -2.25 1.36
N TRP A 73 -9.67 -2.73 2.46
CA TRP A 73 -8.26 -2.52 2.75
C TRP A 73 -7.37 -3.56 2.08
N ASN A 74 -6.41 -3.09 1.29
CA ASN A 74 -5.26 -3.87 0.85
C ASN A 74 -4.03 -3.47 1.68
N ALA A 75 -3.48 -4.42 2.45
CA ALA A 75 -2.33 -4.20 3.32
C ALA A 75 -0.97 -4.39 2.60
N ASP A 76 -0.98 -4.58 1.28
CA ASP A 76 0.20 -4.76 0.45
C ASP A 76 0.40 -3.52 -0.47
N PRO A 77 0.94 -2.41 0.07
CA PRO A 77 1.09 -1.17 -0.68
C PRO A 77 2.18 -1.30 -1.76
N ALA A 78 2.05 -0.49 -2.81
CA ALA A 78 3.10 -0.39 -3.81
C ALA A 78 4.23 0.51 -3.29
N ARG A 79 5.46 0.20 -3.69
CA ARG A 79 6.59 1.07 -3.39
C ARG A 79 6.50 2.35 -4.22
N LEU A 80 6.64 3.51 -3.58
CA LEU A 80 6.53 4.83 -4.20
C LEU A 80 7.90 5.49 -4.38
N PHE A 81 8.07 6.11 -5.55
CA PHE A 81 9.21 6.96 -5.90
C PHE A 81 8.71 8.34 -6.35
N ASN A 82 9.49 9.39 -6.05
CA ASN A 82 9.20 10.76 -6.46
C ASN A 82 7.79 11.25 -6.05
N GLY A 83 7.28 10.77 -4.91
CA GLY A 83 5.92 11.01 -4.40
C GLY A 83 5.57 12.47 -4.12
N ASN A 84 6.58 13.32 -3.92
CA ASN A 84 6.43 14.77 -3.74
C ASN A 84 6.81 15.58 -5.01
N GLY A 85 7.12 14.89 -6.11
CA GLY A 85 7.53 15.50 -7.37
C GLY A 85 6.40 15.61 -8.38
N SER A 86 6.74 16.05 -9.59
CA SER A 86 5.79 16.23 -10.70
C SER A 86 5.40 14.95 -11.43
N ALA A 87 6.15 13.87 -11.21
CA ALA A 87 5.94 12.57 -11.85
C ALA A 87 6.15 11.43 -10.83
N PRO A 88 5.25 11.29 -9.84
CA PRO A 88 5.28 10.17 -8.91
C PRO A 88 4.97 8.86 -9.65
N PHE A 89 5.65 7.79 -9.27
CA PHE A 89 5.36 6.47 -9.84
C PHE A 89 5.57 5.36 -8.81
N SER A 90 4.95 4.22 -9.08
CA SER A 90 5.04 3.05 -8.21
C SER A 90 5.69 1.87 -8.93
N SER A 91 6.57 1.15 -8.23
CA SER A 91 7.24 -0.03 -8.79
C SER A 91 7.63 -1.01 -7.69
N GLY A 92 7.13 -2.24 -7.78
CA GLY A 92 7.32 -3.27 -6.76
C GLY A 92 6.42 -3.09 -5.54
N LEU A 93 6.52 -4.04 -4.61
CA LEU A 93 5.77 -4.03 -3.34
C LEU A 93 6.62 -3.40 -2.24
N ALA A 94 5.99 -2.57 -1.42
CA ALA A 94 6.52 -2.20 -0.11
C ALA A 94 6.12 -3.26 0.92
N SER A 95 6.79 -3.27 2.06
CA SER A 95 6.48 -4.27 3.09
C SER A 95 5.17 -3.95 3.78
N ARG A 96 4.54 -5.00 4.30
CA ARG A 96 3.31 -4.88 5.09
C ARG A 96 3.54 -4.25 6.46
N ASP A 97 4.74 -4.41 7.02
CA ASP A 97 5.15 -3.69 8.23
C ASP A 97 5.21 -2.18 8.00
N GLU A 98 5.71 -1.73 6.84
CA GLU A 98 5.68 -0.31 6.47
C GLU A 98 4.24 0.19 6.30
N PHE A 99 3.34 -0.62 5.75
CA PHE A 99 1.92 -0.28 5.70
C PHE A 99 1.38 -0.02 7.11
N PHE A 100 1.62 -0.94 8.05
CA PHE A 100 1.16 -0.82 9.43
C PHE A 100 1.71 0.42 10.13
N GLU A 101 2.99 0.72 9.93
CA GLU A 101 3.63 1.93 10.45
C GLU A 101 2.97 3.19 9.89
N VAL A 102 2.78 3.24 8.57
CA VAL A 102 2.19 4.38 7.88
C VAL A 102 0.74 4.63 8.31
N VAL A 103 -0.09 3.59 8.39
CA VAL A 103 -1.50 3.74 8.81
C VAL A 103 -1.66 3.95 10.31
N SER A 104 -0.59 3.81 11.10
CA SER A 104 -0.58 4.24 12.50
C SER A 104 -0.40 5.75 12.65
N ASN A 105 0.00 6.45 11.58
CA ASN A 105 0.11 7.90 11.59
C ASN A 105 -1.27 8.58 11.48
N GLY A 106 -1.52 9.54 12.37
CA GLY A 106 -2.83 10.23 12.45
C GLY A 106 -3.16 11.09 11.22
N GLU A 107 -2.17 11.69 10.56
CA GLU A 107 -2.40 12.48 9.33
C GLU A 107 -2.78 11.57 8.17
N VAL A 108 -2.05 10.46 8.00
CA VAL A 108 -2.38 9.42 7.02
C VAL A 108 -3.79 8.90 7.24
N MET A 109 -4.15 8.57 8.49
CA MET A 109 -5.50 8.09 8.83
C MET A 109 -6.61 9.08 8.48
N ARG A 110 -6.42 10.37 8.74
CA ARG A 110 -7.39 11.40 8.36
C ARG A 110 -7.55 11.47 6.84
N GLN A 111 -6.43 11.44 6.10
CA GLN A 111 -6.49 11.52 4.65
C GLN A 111 -7.11 10.27 4.03
N LEU A 112 -6.75 9.07 4.51
CA LEU A 112 -7.37 7.81 4.11
C LEU A 112 -8.90 7.86 4.27
N ARG A 113 -9.39 8.37 5.40
CA ARG A 113 -10.84 8.54 5.61
C ARG A 113 -11.47 9.50 4.61
N SER A 114 -10.83 10.65 4.36
CA SER A 114 -11.34 11.64 3.41
C SER A 114 -11.40 11.11 1.99
N GLU A 115 -10.31 10.48 1.52
CA GLU A 115 -10.22 9.92 0.16
C GLU A 115 -11.18 8.76 -0.03
N THR A 116 -11.28 7.82 0.92
CA THR A 116 -12.22 6.70 0.83
C THR A 116 -13.68 7.15 0.86
N GLU A 117 -14.03 8.19 1.63
CA GLU A 117 -15.36 8.79 1.61
C GLU A 117 -15.68 9.39 0.23
N ALA A 118 -14.73 10.13 -0.34
CA ALA A 118 -14.88 10.72 -1.67
C ALA A 118 -15.02 9.64 -2.75
N LEU A 119 -14.21 8.59 -2.68
CA LEU A 119 -14.28 7.44 -3.56
C LEU A 119 -15.65 6.73 -3.48
N CYS A 120 -16.19 6.56 -2.27
CA CYS A 120 -17.53 6.03 -2.06
C CYS A 120 -18.61 6.89 -2.70
N LYS A 121 -18.54 8.22 -2.58
CA LYS A 121 -19.49 9.15 -3.23
C LYS A 121 -19.46 9.01 -4.76
N THR A 122 -18.29 8.78 -5.34
CA THR A 122 -18.15 8.55 -6.78
C THR A 122 -18.69 7.19 -7.22
N ARG A 123 -18.35 6.11 -6.51
CA ARG A 123 -18.67 4.73 -6.93
C ARG A 123 -20.06 4.26 -6.53
N ALA A 124 -20.57 4.72 -5.40
CA ALA A 124 -21.85 4.31 -4.82
C ALA A 124 -22.62 5.53 -4.27
N PRO A 125 -23.10 6.45 -5.13
CA PRO A 125 -23.67 7.73 -4.71
C PRO A 125 -24.94 7.63 -3.85
N LYS A 126 -25.61 6.48 -3.85
CA LYS A 126 -26.81 6.20 -3.04
C LYS A 126 -26.51 5.46 -1.73
N ALA A 127 -25.26 5.02 -1.53
CA ALA A 127 -24.86 4.29 -0.33
C ALA A 127 -24.38 5.26 0.77
N THR A 128 -24.56 4.84 2.02
CA THR A 128 -24.02 5.57 3.18
C THR A 128 -22.57 5.15 3.39
N PHE A 129 -21.69 6.14 3.54
CA PHE A 129 -20.29 5.88 3.88
C PHE A 129 -20.16 5.38 5.32
N GLN A 130 -19.47 4.25 5.50
CA GLN A 130 -19.13 3.69 6.79
C GLN A 130 -17.61 3.55 6.88
N TRP A 131 -17.00 4.33 7.78
CA TRP A 131 -15.58 4.22 8.04
C TRP A 131 -15.24 2.91 8.75
N ARG A 132 -14.18 2.23 8.30
CA ARG A 132 -13.50 1.15 9.03
C ARG A 132 -12.02 1.44 9.03
N GLU A 133 -11.34 1.29 10.16
CA GLU A 133 -9.90 1.50 10.22
C GLU A 133 -9.14 0.44 9.39
N PRO A 134 -8.01 0.81 8.76
CA PRO A 134 -7.11 -0.14 8.14
C PRO A 134 -6.46 -1.05 9.20
N PRO A 135 -6.04 -2.26 8.82
CA PRO A 135 -5.33 -3.16 9.72
C PRO A 135 -3.98 -2.54 10.10
N LYS A 136 -3.64 -2.62 11.39
CA LYS A 136 -2.37 -2.10 11.95
C LYS A 136 -1.40 -3.22 12.33
N GLN A 137 -1.79 -4.47 12.11
CA GLN A 137 -1.03 -5.67 12.45
C GLN A 137 -1.52 -6.85 11.61
N ALA A 138 -0.68 -7.88 11.51
CA ALA A 138 -0.87 -8.97 10.56
C ALA A 138 -2.16 -9.78 10.75
N ASP A 139 -2.58 -9.98 11.99
CA ASP A 139 -3.79 -10.74 12.37
C ASP A 139 -5.10 -9.99 12.07
N GLN A 140 -5.04 -8.69 11.83
CA GLN A 140 -6.21 -7.88 11.44
C GLN A 140 -6.46 -7.86 9.93
N VAL A 141 -5.50 -8.36 9.13
CA VAL A 141 -5.64 -8.31 7.68
C VAL A 141 -6.57 -9.41 7.22
N VAL A 142 -7.64 -8.99 6.55
CA VAL A 142 -8.59 -9.89 5.91
C VAL A 142 -8.00 -10.31 4.56
N VAL A 143 -7.69 -11.59 4.42
CA VAL A 143 -7.36 -12.19 3.13
C VAL A 143 -8.67 -12.55 2.46
N GLU A 144 -8.98 -11.92 1.33
CA GLU A 144 -10.15 -12.30 0.54
C GLU A 144 -9.88 -13.64 -0.13
N GLU A 145 -10.70 -14.64 0.19
CA GLU A 145 -10.63 -15.94 -0.45
C GLU A 145 -11.04 -15.78 -1.91
N LEU A 146 -10.11 -16.06 -2.82
CA LEU A 146 -10.44 -16.17 -4.24
C LEU A 146 -11.42 -17.34 -4.40
N PRO A 147 -12.52 -17.15 -5.16
CA PRO A 147 -13.41 -18.26 -5.45
C PRO A 147 -12.60 -19.38 -6.09
N PRO A 148 -12.89 -20.66 -5.76
CA PRO A 148 -12.21 -21.77 -6.40
C PRO A 148 -12.45 -21.65 -7.91
N LEU A 149 -11.37 -21.72 -8.69
CA LEU A 149 -11.46 -21.72 -10.15
C LEU A 149 -12.37 -22.88 -10.58
N GLY A 150 -13.50 -22.55 -11.20
CA GLY A 150 -14.39 -23.54 -11.76
C GLY A 150 -13.84 -24.12 -13.06
N ALA A 151 -14.37 -25.24 -13.52
CA ALA A 151 -13.99 -25.84 -14.81
C ALA A 151 -14.17 -24.88 -16.00
N ARG A 152 -15.05 -23.87 -15.87
CA ARG A 152 -15.28 -22.83 -16.88
C ARG A 152 -14.24 -21.70 -16.87
N ASP A 153 -13.52 -21.56 -15.75
CA ASP A 153 -12.43 -20.58 -15.57
C ASP A 153 -11.06 -21.20 -15.93
N LEU A 154 -11.04 -22.52 -16.15
CA LEU A 154 -9.90 -23.22 -16.73
C LEU A 154 -9.85 -22.96 -18.23
N TRP A 155 -8.66 -23.16 -18.82
CA TRP A 155 -8.47 -23.05 -20.26
C TRP A 155 -9.53 -23.87 -21.03
N PRO A 156 -10.15 -23.31 -22.08
CA PRO A 156 -11.11 -24.06 -22.90
C PRO A 156 -10.45 -25.33 -23.45
N ASP A 157 -11.25 -26.36 -23.74
CA ASP A 157 -10.74 -27.57 -24.37
C ASP A 157 -9.98 -27.21 -25.66
N PRO A 158 -8.70 -27.61 -25.82
CA PRO A 158 -7.90 -27.29 -26.99
C PRO A 158 -8.50 -27.75 -28.32
N SER A 159 -9.40 -28.75 -28.29
CA SER A 159 -10.14 -29.18 -29.48
C SER A 159 -11.26 -28.21 -29.84
N GLN A 160 -12.01 -27.72 -28.84
CA GLN A 160 -13.07 -26.72 -29.04
C GLN A 160 -12.51 -25.39 -29.53
N LEU A 161 -11.41 -24.91 -28.92
CA LEU A 161 -10.68 -23.72 -29.37
C LEU A 161 -10.29 -23.80 -30.86
N ARG A 162 -9.73 -24.93 -31.29
CA ARG A 162 -9.33 -25.13 -32.70
C ARG A 162 -10.53 -25.15 -33.65
N SER A 163 -11.64 -25.75 -33.24
CA SER A 163 -12.87 -25.76 -34.04
C SER A 163 -13.43 -24.34 -34.19
N ASP A 164 -13.47 -23.58 -33.10
CA ASP A 164 -13.94 -22.19 -33.10
C ASP A 164 -13.05 -21.30 -33.96
N GLU A 165 -11.72 -21.43 -33.84
CA GLU A 165 -10.75 -20.72 -34.70
C GLU A 165 -10.96 -21.03 -36.18
N GLN A 166 -11.13 -22.31 -36.54
CA GLN A 166 -11.39 -22.70 -37.93
C GLN A 166 -12.71 -22.13 -38.45
N GLN A 167 -13.75 -22.12 -37.62
CA GLN A 167 -15.04 -21.56 -37.99
C GLN A 167 -14.97 -20.04 -38.16
N MET A 168 -14.19 -19.34 -37.34
CA MET A 168 -13.91 -17.91 -37.51
C MET A 168 -13.13 -17.63 -38.79
N LEU A 169 -12.14 -18.45 -39.13
CA LEU A 169 -11.36 -18.32 -40.37
C LEU A 169 -12.23 -18.59 -41.62
N GLN A 170 -13.17 -19.53 -41.54
CA GLN A 170 -14.09 -19.85 -42.64
C GLN A 170 -15.18 -18.79 -42.84
N ASN A 171 -15.60 -18.14 -41.76
CA ASN A 171 -16.59 -17.06 -41.79
C ASN A 171 -15.96 -15.67 -41.94
N ALA A 172 -14.64 -15.59 -42.09
CA ALA A 172 -13.95 -14.34 -42.35
C ALA A 172 -14.38 -13.80 -43.73
N PRO A 173 -14.81 -12.54 -43.83
CA PRO A 173 -15.15 -11.96 -45.12
C PRO A 173 -13.91 -11.97 -46.03
N PRO A 174 -14.08 -12.16 -47.35
CA PRO A 174 -12.94 -12.20 -48.26
C PRO A 174 -12.16 -10.89 -48.17
N THR A 175 -10.86 -10.98 -47.84
CA THR A 175 -9.92 -9.87 -47.99
C THR A 175 -9.79 -9.55 -49.47
N THR A 176 -10.43 -8.47 -49.90
CA THR A 176 -10.28 -7.94 -51.26
C THR A 176 -8.85 -7.40 -51.43
N PRO A 177 -8.12 -7.77 -52.50
CA PRO A 177 -6.80 -7.23 -52.82
C PRO A 177 -6.84 -5.76 -53.23
#